data_AF-A0A1Y2B1J4-F1
#
_entry.id   AF-A0A1Y2B1J4-F1
#
_cell.length_a   1.000
_cell.length_b   1.000
_cell.length_c   1.000
_cell.angle_alpha   90.00
_cell.angle_beta   90.00
_cell.angle_gamma   90.00
#
_symmetry.space_group_name_H-M   'P 1'
#
loop_
_entity.id
_entity.type
_entity.pdbx_description
1 polymer ?
#
loop_
_entity_poly.entity_id
_entity_poly.type
_entity_poly.pdbx_seq_one_letter_code
_entity_poly.pdbx_strand_id
1 'polypeptide(L)' 'FQRVKAENVVFVDERLKDNRFESKGGAISSYGMKAHQDLIVTKGKGFTKEKNKKKRGSYRGGQIDQESYSIKFNYDDDDE' A
#
# COMPACT_ATOMS: atom_id res chain seq x y z
N PHE A 1 11.36 25.40 5.23
CA PHE A 1 9.90 25.44 5.42
C PHE A 1 9.31 24.08 5.09
N GLN A 2 8.72 23.41 6.07
CA GLN A 2 7.94 22.20 5.87
C GLN A 2 6.45 22.57 6.01
N ARG A 3 5.60 22.07 5.11
CA ARG A 3 4.16 22.35 5.13
C ARG A 3 3.44 21.59 6.26
N VAL A 4 4.00 20.46 6.67
CA VAL A 4 3.47 19.60 7.75
C VAL A 4 4.50 19.54 8.85
N LYS A 5 4.08 19.80 10.09
CA LYS A 5 4.91 19.65 11.29
C LYS A 5 4.65 18.26 11.87
N ALA A 6 5.64 17.38 11.86
CA ALA A 6 5.49 15.98 12.28
C ALA A 6 5.01 15.85 13.74
N GLU A 7 5.46 16.76 14.61
CA GLU A 7 5.07 16.83 16.02
C GLU A 7 3.57 17.09 16.26
N ASN A 8 2.87 17.70 15.30
CA ASN A 8 1.46 18.04 15.41
C ASN A 8 0.55 17.02 14.70
N VAL A 9 1.10 15.93 14.15
CA VAL A 9 0.31 14.93 13.44
C VAL A 9 -0.31 13.97 14.44
N VAL A 10 -1.64 14.00 14.55
CA VAL A 10 -2.43 13.04 15.33
C VAL A 10 -3.04 12.03 14.36
N PHE A 11 -2.87 10.74 14.66
CA PHE A 11 -3.47 9.65 13.90
C PHE A 11 -4.67 9.10 14.65
N VAL A 12 -5.79 8.92 13.96
CA VAL A 12 -7.02 8.33 14.52
C VAL A 12 -6.84 6.83 14.79
N ASP A 13 -6.05 6.13 13.97
CA ASP A 13 -5.71 4.72 14.11
C ASP A 13 -4.20 4.53 13.88
N GLU A 14 -3.57 3.66 14.67
CA GLU A 14 -2.14 3.35 14.55
C GLU A 14 -1.78 2.74 13.20
N ARG A 15 -2.70 2.00 12.57
CA ARG A 15 -2.49 1.37 11.26
C ARG A 15 -2.28 2.39 10.14
N LEU A 16 -2.77 3.62 10.32
CA LEU A 16 -2.60 4.71 9.36
C LEU A 16 -1.18 5.31 9.36
N LYS A 17 -0.35 4.96 10.35
CA LYS A 17 1.04 5.43 10.44
C LYS A 17 1.90 4.84 9.32
N ASP A 18 1.57 3.63 8.85
CA ASP A 18 2.39 2.91 7.87
C ASP A 18 1.62 2.58 6.59
N ASN A 19 2.04 3.19 5.47
CA ASN A 19 1.44 3.01 4.15
C ASN A 19 2.15 1.94 3.30
N ARG A 20 3.08 1.18 3.88
CA ARG A 20 3.78 0.11 3.15
C ARG A 20 2.82 -1.02 2.79
N PHE A 21 3.11 -1.69 1.67
CA PHE A 21 2.34 -2.85 1.22
C PHE A 21 2.36 -3.99 2.26
N GLU A 22 3.48 -4.19 2.94
CA GLU A 22 3.66 -5.23 3.98
C GLU A 22 2.71 -5.03 5.17
N SER A 23 2.36 -3.77 5.46
CA SER A 23 1.57 -3.38 6.63
C SER A 23 0.05 -3.49 6.40
N LYS A 24 -0.38 -3.76 5.15
CA LYS A 24 -1.79 -3.94 4.77
C LYS A 24 -2.47 -5.13 5.48
N GLY A 25 -1.71 -6.17 5.84
CA GLY A 25 -2.28 -7.49 6.15
C GLY A 25 -2.56 -8.29 4.88
N GLY A 26 -2.49 -9.63 4.95
CA GLY A 26 -2.73 -10.51 3.79
C GLY A 26 -1.65 -10.49 2.71
N ALA A 27 -0.52 -9.82 2.97
CA ALA A 27 0.52 -9.68 1.97
C ALA A 27 1.19 -11.03 1.66
N ILE A 28 1.32 -11.92 2.65
CA ILE A 28 2.09 -13.17 2.53
C ILE A 28 1.54 -14.06 1.40
N SER A 29 2.40 -14.43 0.46
CA SER A 29 2.08 -15.29 -0.70
C SER A 29 0.99 -14.77 -1.65
N SER A 30 0.59 -13.50 -1.50
CA SER A 30 -0.41 -12.88 -2.37
C SER A 30 0.13 -12.52 -3.75
N TYR A 31 -0.77 -12.32 -4.70
CA TYR A 31 -0.46 -11.79 -6.03
C TYR A 31 0.30 -10.45 -5.96
N GLY A 32 -0.07 -9.61 -4.99
CA GLY A 32 0.54 -8.31 -4.76
C GLY A 32 1.96 -8.39 -4.21
N MET A 33 2.28 -9.38 -3.37
CA MET A 33 3.61 -9.50 -2.75
C MET A 33 4.71 -9.76 -3.76
N LYS A 34 4.47 -10.66 -4.71
CA LYS A 34 5.45 -10.92 -5.77
C LYS A 34 5.66 -9.68 -6.64
N ALA A 35 4.61 -8.90 -6.88
CA ALA A 35 4.72 -7.65 -7.63
C ALA A 35 5.48 -6.59 -6.82
N HIS A 36 5.24 -6.52 -5.52
CA HIS A 36 5.97 -5.65 -4.60
C HIS A 36 7.46 -5.98 -4.61
N GLN A 37 7.83 -7.25 -4.40
CA GLN A 37 9.24 -7.69 -4.41
C GLN A 37 9.96 -7.37 -5.72
N ASP A 38 9.29 -7.56 -6.86
CA ASP A 38 9.84 -7.27 -8.18
C ASP A 38 10.04 -5.76 -8.42
N LEU A 39 9.09 -4.93 -7.98
CA LEU A 39 9.02 -3.52 -8.39
C LEU A 39 9.60 -2.56 -7.35
N ILE A 40 9.68 -2.94 -6.07
CA ILE A 40 10.14 -2.07 -4.97
C ILE A 40 11.57 -1.54 -5.18
N VAL A 41 12.41 -2.31 -5.87
CA VAL A 41 13.80 -1.93 -6.18
C VAL A 41 13.90 -0.81 -7.22
N THR A 42 12.81 -0.52 -7.93
CA THR A 42 12.75 0.47 -9.01
C THR A 42 11.94 1.70 -8.64
N LYS A 43 12.31 2.87 -9.16
CA LYS A 43 11.61 4.14 -8.93
C LYS A 43 11.48 4.97 -10.21
N GLY A 44 10.50 5.88 -10.24
CA GLY A 44 10.29 6.83 -11.33
C GLY A 44 10.16 6.19 -12.70
N LYS A 45 10.92 6.68 -13.69
CA LYS A 45 10.89 6.15 -15.07
C LYS A 45 11.28 4.67 -15.16
N GLY A 46 12.19 4.21 -14.28
CA GLY A 46 12.62 2.80 -14.22
C GLY A 46 11.47 1.88 -13.81
N PHE A 47 10.69 2.30 -12.82
CA PHE A 47 9.49 1.58 -12.38
C PHE A 47 8.49 1.37 -13.52
N THR A 48 8.19 2.42 -14.29
CA THR A 48 7.26 2.32 -15.41
C THR A 48 7.74 1.32 -16.46
N LYS A 49 9.04 1.31 -16.78
CA LYS A 49 9.62 0.34 -17.73
C LYS A 49 9.54 -1.09 -17.21
N GLU A 50 9.97 -1.33 -15.97
CA GLU A 50 9.98 -2.66 -15.36
C GLU A 50 8.56 -3.21 -15.20
N LYS A 51 7.62 -2.39 -14.72
CA LYS A 51 6.19 -2.73 -14.65
C LYS A 51 5.64 -3.12 -16.01
N ASN A 52 5.90 -2.34 -17.06
CA ASN A 52 5.39 -2.63 -18.40
C ASN A 52 6.02 -3.91 -18.99
N LYS A 53 7.30 -4.17 -18.71
CA LYS A 53 8.00 -5.41 -19.11
C LYS A 53 7.38 -6.63 -18.44
N LYS A 54 7.18 -6.59 -17.11
CA LYS A 54 6.56 -7.67 -16.35
C LYS A 54 5.09 -7.88 -16.74
N LYS A 55 4.32 -6.80 -16.98
CA LYS A 55 2.94 -6.87 -17.48
C LYS A 55 2.83 -7.52 -18.87
N ARG A 56 3.77 -7.23 -19.78
CA ARG A 56 3.80 -7.82 -21.13
C ARG A 56 4.27 -9.28 -21.12
N GLY A 57 5.11 -9.66 -20.16
CA GLY A 57 5.46 -11.06 -19.92
C GLY A 57 4.31 -11.84 -19.29
N SER A 58 4.47 -13.16 -19.19
CA SER A 58 3.54 -14.04 -18.47
C SER A 58 3.74 -13.91 -16.95
N TYR A 59 3.54 -12.72 -16.39
CA TYR A 59 3.60 -12.53 -14.94
C TYR A 59 2.50 -13.36 -14.27
N ARG A 60 2.92 -14.47 -13.64
CA ARG A 60 2.11 -15.34 -12.81
C ARG A 60 2.48 -15.05 -11.36
N GLY A 61 1.63 -14.23 -10.72
CA GLY A 61 1.74 -13.83 -9.32
C GLY A 61 1.51 -14.98 -8.34
N GLY A 62 1.18 -14.64 -7.09
CA GLY A 62 0.61 -15.54 -6.09
C GLY A 62 -0.93 -15.57 -6.12
N GLN A 63 -1.53 -16.02 -5.02
CA GLN A 63 -3.00 -16.13 -4.88
C GLN A 63 -3.65 -14.74 -4.80
N ILE A 64 -4.82 -14.58 -5.42
CA ILE A 64 -5.64 -13.37 -5.25
C ILE A 64 -6.47 -13.57 -3.98
N ASP A 65 -6.18 -12.73 -2.99
CA ASP A 65 -6.97 -12.64 -1.77
C ASP A 65 -8.20 -11.75 -2.00
N GLN A 66 -9.35 -12.17 -1.48
CA GLN A 66 -10.63 -11.45 -1.57
C GLN A 66 -11.03 -10.77 -0.25
N GLU A 67 -10.20 -10.88 0.80
CA GLU A 67 -10.44 -10.21 2.07
C GLU A 67 -10.38 -8.68 1.97
N SER A 68 -11.12 -8.00 2.85
CA SER A 68 -11.14 -6.55 2.96
C SER A 68 -10.17 -6.08 4.06
N TYR A 69 -9.29 -5.14 3.70
CA TYR A 69 -8.32 -4.52 4.60
C TYR A 69 -8.62 -3.03 4.83
N SER A 70 -9.89 -2.65 4.69
CA SER A 70 -10.35 -1.28 4.93
C SER A 70 -10.45 -0.97 6.43
N ILE A 71 -10.16 0.28 6.80
CA ILE A 71 -10.35 0.81 8.15
C ILE A 71 -11.64 1.63 8.12
N LYS A 72 -12.60 1.29 8.98
CA LYS A 72 -13.84 2.05 9.14
C LYS A 72 -13.57 3.24 10.07
N PHE A 73 -13.86 4.44 9.59
CA PHE A 73 -13.86 5.63 10.43
C PHE A 73 -15.18 5.69 11.20
N ASN A 74 -15.11 5.91 12.50
CA ASN A 74 -16.26 6.28 13.29
C ASN A 74 -16.40 7.79 13.10
N TYR A 75 -17.26 8.19 12.18
CA TYR A 75 -17.76 9.55 12.14
C TYR A 75 -18.92 9.56 13.13
N ASP A 76 -18.71 10.13 14.32
CA ASP A 76 -19.85 10.52 15.15
C ASP A 76 -20.53 11.67 14.39
N ASP A 77 -21.82 11.49 14.10
CA ASP A 77 -22.71 12.52 13.52
C ASP A 77 -23.14 13.54 14.60
N ASP A 78 -22.44 13.57 15.74
CA ASP A 78 -22.79 14.27 17.00
C ASP A 78 -21.82 15.42 17.34
N ASP A 79 -20.93 15.84 16.41
CA ASP A 79 -20.20 17.11 16.54
C ASP A 79 -20.96 18.24 15.80
N GLU A 80 -22.09 18.66 16.37
CA GLU A 80 -22.76 19.95 16.10
C GLU A 80 -22.51 20.94 17.26
#